data_AF-A0A392R6D2-F1
#
_entry.id   AF-A0A392R6D2-F1
#
_cell.length_a   1.000
_cell.length_b   1.000
_cell.length_c   1.000
_cell.angle_alpha   90.00
_cell.angle_beta   90.00
_cell.angle_gamma   90.00
#
_symmetry.space_group_name_H-M   'P 1'
#
loop_
_entity.id
_entity.type
_entity.pdbx_description
1 polymer ?
#
loop_
_entity_poly.entity_id
_entity_poly.type
_entity_poly.pdbx_seq_one_letter_code
_entity_poly.pdbx_strand_id
1 'polypeptide(L)' 'MDRNEAVFYEQSGAHMRAQEEQRATASASAAAGHGSPIFTLSELGMDDSPGDFQNFMDPPASG' A
#
# COMPACT_ATOMS: atom_id res chain seq x y z
N MET A 1 14.30 28.88 -12.38
CA MET A 1 13.32 28.17 -11.55
C MET A 1 12.35 29.18 -10.98
N ASP A 2 11.06 28.94 -11.14
CA ASP A 2 10.02 29.77 -10.55
C ASP A 2 9.89 29.49 -9.04
N ARG A 3 9.40 30.45 -8.26
CA ARG A 3 9.21 30.27 -6.81
C ARG A 3 8.24 29.11 -6.50
N ASN A 4 7.20 28.94 -7.30
CA ASN A 4 6.25 27.83 -7.18
C ASN A 4 6.93 26.48 -7.47
N GLU A 5 7.83 26.47 -8.46
CA GLU A 5 8.58 25.27 -8.83
C GLU A 5 9.57 24.85 -7.73
N ALA A 6 10.26 25.80 -7.10
CA ALA A 6 11.15 25.52 -5.97
C ALA A 6 10.40 24.93 -4.76
N VAL A 7 9.23 25.49 -4.44
CA VAL A 7 8.39 25.00 -3.34
C VAL A 7 7.88 23.57 -3.62
N PHE A 8 7.54 23.26 -4.87
CA PHE A 8 7.08 21.92 -5.25
C PHE A 8 8.16 20.85 -5.02
N TYR A 9 9.40 21.09 -5.45
CA TYR A 9 10.50 20.13 -5.28
C TYR A 9 10.89 19.96 -3.81
N GLU A 10 10.88 21.04 -3.02
CA GLU A 10 11.16 20.99 -1.59
C GLU A 10 10.11 20.15 -0.84
N GLN A 11 8.83 20.36 -1.16
CA GLN A 11 7.72 19.66 -0.52
C GLN A 11 7.64 18.19 -0.97
N SER A 12 7.91 17.90 -2.24
CA SER A 12 8.03 16.54 -2.77
C SER A 12 9.18 15.78 -2.11
N GLY A 13 10.34 16.42 -1.95
CA GLY A 13 11.48 15.84 -1.24
C GLY A 13 11.21 15.62 0.25
N ALA A 14 10.47 16.52 0.90
CA ALA A 14 10.04 16.35 2.29
C ALA A 14 9.08 15.16 2.45
N HIS A 15 8.11 15.00 1.53
CA HIS A 15 7.19 13.86 1.54
C HIS A 15 7.92 12.53 1.30
N MET A 16 8.86 12.50 0.35
CA MET A 16 9.64 11.30 0.03
C MET A 16 10.49 10.85 1.22
N ARG A 17 11.15 11.79 1.91
CA ARG A 17 11.92 11.50 3.12
C ARG A 17 11.05 11.01 4.27
N ALA A 18 9.88 11.62 4.49
CA ALA A 18 8.95 11.16 5.52
C ALA A 18 8.40 9.75 5.22
N GLN A 19 8.08 9.47 3.95
CA GLN A 19 7.65 8.13 3.53
C GLN A 19 8.76 7.09 3.68
N GLU A 20 10.01 7.44 3.33
CA GLU A 20 11.17 6.56 3.48
C GLU A 20 11.46 6.24 4.95
N GLU A 21 11.37 7.24 5.84
CA GLU A 21 11.53 7.05 7.28
C GLU A 21 10.40 6.19 7.86
N GLN A 22 9.15 6.41 7.43
CA GLN A 22 8.02 5.55 7.80
C GLN A 22 8.21 4.12 7.28
N ARG A 23 8.71 3.94 6.06
CA ARG A 23 8.99 2.62 5.49
C ARG A 23 10.13 1.92 6.23
N ALA A 24 11.17 2.64 6.61
CA ALA A 24 12.26 2.11 7.43
C ALA A 24 11.77 1.71 8.83
N THR A 25 10.92 2.53 9.45
CA THR A 25 10.31 2.26 10.76
C THR A 25 9.35 1.06 10.71
N ALA A 26 8.51 0.98 9.67
CA ALA A 26 7.62 -0.15 9.43
C ALA A 26 8.41 -1.42 9.13
N SER A 27 9.50 -1.34 8.35
CA SER A 27 10.39 -2.47 8.08
C SER A 27 11.11 -2.95 9.34
N ALA A 28 11.55 -2.04 10.22
CA ALA A 28 12.15 -2.38 11.51
C ALA A 28 11.11 -2.98 12.47
N SER A 29 9.87 -2.49 12.44
CA SER A 29 8.74 -3.03 13.22
C SER A 29 8.28 -4.39 12.71
N ALA A 30 8.31 -4.62 11.39
CA ALA A 30 8.03 -5.92 10.77
C ALA A 30 9.07 -6.96 11.15
N ALA A 31 10.35 -6.57 11.28
CA ALA A 31 11.42 -7.43 11.79
C ALA A 31 11.29 -7.72 13.30
N ALA A 32 10.56 -6.91 14.07
CA ALA A 32 10.21 -7.16 15.47
C ALA A 32 8.87 -7.89 15.66
N GLY A 33 8.13 -8.15 14.58
CA GLY A 33 6.84 -8.85 14.54
C GLY A 33 6.92 -10.36 14.72
N HIS A 34 7.87 -10.87 15.53
CA HIS A 34 8.00 -12.29 15.87
C HIS A 34 6.91 -12.79 16.84
N GLY A 35 5.70 -12.25 16.76
CA GLY A 35 4.56 -12.62 17.61
C GLY A 35 3.19 -12.23 17.05
N SER A 36 3.10 -11.75 15.80
CA SER A 36 1.83 -11.51 15.14
C SER A 36 1.33 -12.82 14.51
N PRO A 37 0.03 -13.15 14.61
CA PRO A 37 -0.52 -14.31 13.92
C PRO A 37 -0.26 -14.18 12.42
N ILE A 38 0.48 -15.15 11.88
CA ILE A 38 0.69 -15.29 10.44
C ILE A 38 -0.63 -15.79 9.88
N PHE A 39 -1.47 -14.89 9.37
CA PHE A 39 -2.56 -15.28 8.48
C PHE A 39 -2.00 -15.37 7.07
N THR A 40 -2.23 -16.50 6.41
CA THR A 40 -1.92 -16.61 4.98
C THR A 40 -2.95 -15.80 4.18
N LEU A 41 -2.58 -15.31 2.99
CA LEU A 41 -3.52 -14.59 2.11
C LEU A 41 -4.79 -15.43 1.85
N SER A 42 -4.65 -16.75 1.72
CA SER A 42 -5.76 -17.70 1.59
C SER A 42 -6.64 -17.77 2.85
N GLU A 43 -6.10 -17.57 4.06
CA GLU A 43 -6.89 -17.54 5.31
C GLU A 43 -7.65 -16.22 5.49
N LEU A 44 -7.15 -15.13 4.89
CA LEU A 44 -7.85 -13.84 4.84
C LEU A 44 -8.89 -13.77 3.71
N GLY A 45 -9.13 -14.86 2.98
CA GLY A 45 -10.01 -14.87 1.80
C GLY A 45 -9.49 -14.00 0.65
N MET A 46 -8.23 -13.58 0.72
CA MET A 46 -7.50 -12.87 -0.33
C MET A 46 -6.68 -13.87 -1.14
N ASP A 47 -7.31 -14.99 -1.53
CA ASP A 47 -6.73 -15.83 -2.55
C ASP A 47 -6.79 -15.02 -3.86
N ASP A 48 -5.64 -14.58 -4.34
CA ASP A 48 -5.50 -13.77 -5.56
C ASP A 48 -5.68 -14.64 -6.82
N SER A 49 -6.67 -15.53 -6.77
CA SER A 49 -7.14 -16.28 -7.92
C SER A 49 -7.78 -15.27 -8.86
N PRO A 50 -7.27 -15.10 -10.10
CA PRO A 50 -7.66 -14.03 -11.02
C PRO A 50 -9.10 -14.14 -11.56
N GLY A 51 -9.98 -14.89 -10.90
CA GLY A 51 -11.39 -15.06 -11.22
C GLY A 51 -12.35 -15.07 -10.01
N ASP A 52 -11.87 -14.96 -8.76
CA ASP A 52 -12.74 -15.01 -7.56
C ASP A 52 -13.13 -13.61 -7.02
N PHE A 53 -12.46 -12.54 -7.48
CA PHE A 53 -12.90 -11.18 -7.19
C PHE A 53 -14.06 -10.80 -8.10
N GLN A 54 -15.28 -10.97 -7.60
CA GLN A 54 -16.46 -10.35 -8.22
C GLN A 54 -16.29 -8.83 -8.16
N ASN A 55 -15.92 -8.22 -9.29
CA ASN A 55 -15.79 -6.78 -9.39
C ASN A 55 -17.16 -6.17 -9.11
N PHE A 56 -17.28 -5.31 -8.10
CA PHE A 56 -18.56 -4.67 -7.77
C PHE A 56 -19.14 -3.86 -8.93
N MET A 57 -18.29 -3.45 -9.89
CA MET A 57 -18.68 -2.74 -11.10
C MET A 57 -18.99 -3.66 -12.29
N ASP A 58 -18.84 -4.98 -12.15
CA ASP A 58 -19.30 -5.88 -13.22
C ASP A 58 -20.83 -5.80 -13.29
N PRO A 59 -21.39 -5.41 -14.46
CA PRO A 59 -22.83 -5.39 -14.62
C PRO A 59 -23.37 -6.81 -14.42
N PRO A 60 -24.53 -6.98 -13.76
CA PRO A 60 -25.14 -8.30 -13.65
C PRO A 60 -25.28 -8.87 -15.07
N ALA A 61 -24.79 -10.10 -15.28
CA ALA A 61 -24.96 -10.78 -16.55
C ALA A 61 -26.45 -10.76 -16.90
N SER A 62 -26.80 -9.99 -17.94
CA SER A 62 -28.18 -9.84 -18.39
C SER A 62 -28.75 -11.22 -18.68
N GLY A 63 -29.65 -11.67 -17.80
CA GLY A 63 -30.56 -12.78 -18.04
C GLY A 63 -31.81 -12.31 -18.76
#